data_AF-A0A482VL58-F1
#
_entry.id   AF-A0A482VL58-F1
#
_cell.length_a   1.000
_cell.length_b   1.000
_cell.length_c   1.000
_cell.angle_alpha   90.00
_cell.angle_beta   90.00
_cell.angle_gamma   90.00
#
_symmetry.space_group_name_H-M   'P 1'
#
loop_
_entity.id
_entity.type
_entity.pdbx_description
1 polymer ?
#
loop_
_entity_poly.entity_id
_entity_poly.type
_entity_poly.pdbx_seq_one_letter_code
_entity_poly.pdbx_strand_id
1 'polypeptide(L)'
;MFRFRGCSQLAKNLRAYYTIKSGQAVKDPHQVAKQIYSKIKATGPITVADYMKEVLISPLGGYYMHRDVFGESGDFVTSPELNQMFGEMVAIWFLNEWSKIGSPKPIQIVELGPGRGTLSQDLLRVFDHFGALQSASLHLVEVSPVLSDLQARRLCMKSDNIIDPTSVIYREGISHHGVPVKWYRQLDDVPESFTLLVAHEFFDALPIHKFQKTSEGYREILIDVDPAKEFSFRYIVAREETPASKLFLKSTETREHLEVSPESLVLCKKISERLETNGGLALIIDYGHNGSGTDTFRAFQKHKLHDPLLEPGTADLTADVDFAGLKESASENGGVITLGPLNQRDFLLKMGIEHRFKTLEENAKPEQIEGLKYGYKMMTDKDQMGERFKFMALLPAVLKKIVEKYPDPNEDTEWNDVLRAKGIIPPKKETEITEDQIVSMLEETIEQKTSSGKDLSKLDLDELDELEDSEDEAVLLEYRKKRMAEMQALAERSKFGTVGEISAQDYVQEVNKAGEGIWVILHLYKQGIPLCALINEHMRNLAPRFPTVKFLKSISTTCIPNYPDKNLPTIFIYFEGELKNQIVGPLEFRGPNLTQDEFEYLIGKTGAIETSLKEDPRPAVKDKMFADLASTNDW
;
A
#
# COMPACT_ATOMS: atom_id res chain seq x y z
N MET A 1 12.63 -11.87 -42.74
CA MET A 1 13.76 -12.45 -41.97
C MET A 1 14.98 -11.52 -42.10
N PHE A 2 14.97 -10.39 -41.40
CA PHE A 2 16.13 -9.48 -41.31
C PHE A 2 16.66 -9.57 -39.87
N ARG A 3 17.82 -10.20 -39.68
CA ARG A 3 18.51 -10.29 -38.38
C ARG A 3 19.14 -8.93 -38.06
N PHE A 4 18.66 -8.28 -37.00
CA PHE A 4 19.26 -7.08 -36.41
C PHE A 4 20.65 -7.40 -35.83
N ARG A 5 21.70 -7.25 -36.64
CA ARG A 5 23.12 -7.36 -36.21
C ARG A 5 23.64 -6.10 -35.48
N GLY A 6 22.81 -5.06 -35.30
CA GLY A 6 23.21 -3.78 -34.70
C GLY A 6 23.18 -3.73 -33.16
N CYS A 7 22.42 -4.61 -32.50
CA CYS A 7 22.24 -4.56 -31.04
C CYS A 7 23.50 -4.92 -30.24
N SER A 8 24.39 -5.76 -30.79
CA SER A 8 25.55 -6.25 -30.03
C SER A 8 26.64 -5.19 -29.80
N GLN A 9 26.69 -4.13 -30.61
CA GLN A 9 27.71 -3.08 -30.49
C GLN A 9 27.30 -2.02 -29.46
N LEU A 10 26.01 -1.68 -29.39
CA LEU A 10 25.42 -0.82 -28.35
C LEU A 10 25.50 -1.47 -26.96
N ALA A 11 25.21 -2.78 -26.86
CA ALA A 11 25.38 -3.54 -25.63
C ALA A 11 26.84 -3.58 -25.14
N LYS A 12 27.82 -3.66 -26.07
CA LYS A 12 29.25 -3.58 -25.73
C LYS A 12 29.68 -2.21 -25.21
N ASN A 13 29.12 -1.14 -25.77
CA ASN A 13 29.42 0.23 -25.31
C ASN A 13 28.81 0.51 -23.93
N LEU A 14 27.59 0.04 -23.65
CA LEU A 14 26.96 0.11 -22.32
C LEU A 14 27.76 -0.67 -21.26
N ARG A 15 28.34 -1.83 -21.61
CA ARG A 15 29.17 -2.64 -20.69
C ARG A 15 30.45 -1.93 -20.23
N ALA A 16 31.02 -1.03 -21.05
CA ALA A 16 32.22 -0.27 -20.69
C ALA A 16 31.94 0.93 -19.77
N TYR A 17 30.70 1.44 -19.74
CA TYR A 17 30.33 2.62 -18.95
C TYR A 17 30.30 2.35 -17.43
N TYR A 18 30.09 1.10 -17.00
CA TYR A 18 29.89 0.74 -15.58
C TYR A 18 31.08 0.04 -14.91
N THR A 19 32.29 0.15 -15.48
CA THR A 19 33.51 -0.38 -14.85
C THR A 19 34.18 0.71 -14.02
N ILE A 20 33.61 1.03 -12.86
CA ILE A 20 34.26 1.91 -11.88
C ILE A 20 35.30 1.09 -11.12
N LYS A 21 36.56 1.56 -11.11
CA LYS A 21 37.56 1.03 -10.16
C LYS A 21 37.13 1.42 -8.75
N SER A 22 36.81 0.42 -7.92
CA SER A 22 36.52 0.60 -6.50
C SER A 22 37.62 1.45 -5.83
N GLY A 23 37.25 2.59 -5.24
CA GLY A 23 38.14 3.33 -4.32
C GLY A 23 38.41 4.81 -4.62
N GLN A 24 37.79 5.44 -5.63
CA GLN A 24 37.84 6.91 -5.74
C GLN A 24 36.57 7.52 -5.16
N ALA A 25 36.68 8.06 -3.94
CA ALA A 25 35.67 8.94 -3.38
C ALA A 25 35.41 10.11 -4.35
N VAL A 26 34.13 10.48 -4.52
CA VAL A 26 33.71 11.66 -5.28
C VAL A 26 34.47 12.87 -4.73
N LYS A 27 35.41 13.40 -5.52
CA LYS A 27 36.27 14.53 -5.10
C LYS A 27 35.54 15.87 -5.13
N ASP A 28 34.38 15.94 -5.79
CA ASP A 28 33.60 17.15 -6.00
C ASP A 28 32.09 16.83 -5.97
N PRO A 29 31.32 17.29 -4.96
CA PRO A 29 29.88 17.04 -4.86
C PRO A 29 29.07 17.66 -6.02
N HIS A 30 29.66 18.57 -6.80
CA HIS A 30 29.02 19.16 -7.98
C HIS A 30 29.39 18.46 -9.29
N GLN A 31 30.04 17.29 -9.24
CA GLN A 31 30.53 16.63 -10.45
C GLN A 31 29.41 16.19 -11.40
N VAL A 32 28.28 15.71 -10.86
CA VAL A 32 27.07 15.40 -11.65
C VAL A 32 26.49 16.66 -12.28
N ALA A 33 26.34 17.74 -11.50
CA ALA A 33 25.84 19.02 -12.01
C ALA A 33 26.73 19.58 -13.13
N LYS A 34 28.07 19.48 -13.01
CA LYS A 34 29.02 19.89 -14.05
C LYS A 34 28.87 19.06 -15.33
N GLN A 35 28.66 17.75 -15.20
CA GLN A 35 28.44 16.85 -16.33
C GLN A 35 27.14 17.20 -17.06
N ILE A 36 26.04 17.34 -16.33
CA ILE A 36 24.71 17.70 -16.88
C ILE A 36 24.79 19.06 -17.56
N TYR A 37 25.39 20.06 -16.90
CA TYR A 37 25.60 21.39 -17.48
C TYR A 37 26.37 21.34 -18.80
N SER A 38 27.47 20.58 -18.84
CA SER A 38 28.29 20.41 -20.06
C SER A 38 27.51 19.71 -21.18
N LYS A 39 26.71 18.69 -20.83
CA LYS A 39 25.84 17.96 -21.78
C LYS A 39 24.79 18.90 -22.38
N ILE A 40 24.13 19.71 -21.55
CA ILE A 40 23.12 20.67 -22.01
C ILE A 40 23.76 21.77 -22.88
N LYS A 41 24.92 22.30 -22.51
CA LYS A 41 25.65 23.28 -23.34
C LYS A 41 26.05 22.72 -24.72
N ALA A 42 26.34 21.43 -24.79
CA ALA A 42 26.77 20.79 -26.04
C ALA A 42 25.60 20.35 -26.94
N THR A 43 24.50 19.87 -26.36
CA THR A 43 23.42 19.18 -27.09
C THR A 43 22.08 19.91 -27.04
N GLY A 44 21.96 20.96 -26.23
CA GLY A 44 20.70 21.60 -25.89
C GLY A 44 20.02 20.93 -24.69
N PRO A 45 18.78 21.35 -24.38
CA PRO A 45 17.99 20.81 -23.26
C PRO A 45 17.86 19.29 -23.34
N ILE A 46 17.93 18.62 -22.18
CA ILE A 46 17.84 17.16 -22.07
C ILE A 46 16.47 16.74 -21.53
N THR A 47 16.08 15.49 -21.77
CA THR A 47 14.82 14.95 -21.23
C THR A 47 14.91 14.78 -19.71
N VAL A 48 13.75 14.74 -19.04
CA VAL A 48 13.68 14.36 -17.60
C VAL A 48 14.25 12.95 -17.39
N ALA A 49 14.03 12.04 -18.34
CA ALA A 49 14.56 10.69 -18.30
C ALA A 49 16.11 10.68 -18.31
N ASP A 50 16.72 11.44 -19.23
CA ASP A 50 18.18 11.58 -19.28
C ASP A 50 18.73 12.20 -17.99
N TYR A 51 18.05 13.21 -17.45
CA TYR A 51 18.45 13.82 -16.20
C TYR A 51 18.38 12.84 -15.02
N MET A 52 17.28 12.10 -14.86
CA MET A 52 17.14 11.06 -13.83
C MET A 52 18.27 10.04 -13.91
N LYS A 53 18.59 9.57 -15.12
CA LYS A 53 19.66 8.61 -15.34
C LYS A 53 21.03 9.12 -14.90
N GLU A 54 21.36 10.36 -15.24
CA GLU A 54 22.62 10.99 -14.83
C GLU A 54 22.66 11.21 -13.31
N VAL A 55 21.55 11.64 -12.71
CA VAL A 55 21.47 11.90 -11.27
C VAL A 55 21.54 10.63 -10.44
N LEU A 56 20.84 9.58 -10.83
CA LEU A 56 20.72 8.36 -10.03
C LEU A 56 21.93 7.43 -10.20
N ILE A 57 22.39 7.22 -11.45
CA ILE A 57 23.33 6.15 -11.78
C ILE A 57 24.58 6.60 -12.56
N SER A 58 24.88 7.90 -12.65
CA SER A 58 26.14 8.35 -13.26
C SER A 58 27.34 7.75 -12.51
N PRO A 59 28.30 7.13 -13.22
CA PRO A 59 29.52 6.64 -12.62
C PRO A 59 30.35 7.72 -11.91
N LEU A 60 30.17 8.99 -12.26
CA LEU A 60 30.96 10.11 -11.72
C LEU A 60 30.46 10.62 -10.36
N GLY A 61 29.20 10.39 -10.03
CA GLY A 61 28.63 10.93 -8.80
C GLY A 61 27.15 10.60 -8.57
N GLY A 62 26.58 9.66 -9.31
CA GLY A 62 25.17 9.30 -9.21
C GLY A 62 24.78 8.83 -7.80
N TYR A 63 23.56 9.16 -7.41
CA TYR A 63 23.03 8.96 -6.06
C TYR A 63 23.26 7.54 -5.51
N TYR A 64 22.98 6.50 -6.31
CA TYR A 64 23.13 5.09 -5.90
C TYR A 64 24.55 4.53 -6.06
N MET A 65 25.48 5.28 -6.65
CA MET A 65 26.79 4.74 -7.06
C MET A 65 27.90 4.84 -6.00
N HIS A 66 27.73 5.71 -4.99
CA HIS A 66 28.87 6.15 -4.15
C HIS A 66 28.67 6.08 -2.63
N ARG A 67 27.48 5.79 -2.12
CA ARG A 67 27.21 5.71 -0.66
C ARG A 67 26.07 4.74 -0.34
N ASP A 68 26.02 4.28 0.91
CA ASP A 68 24.83 3.59 1.46
C ASP A 68 23.75 4.66 1.69
N VAL A 69 22.67 4.61 0.90
CA VAL A 69 21.58 5.61 0.93
C VAL A 69 20.34 5.13 1.71
N PHE A 70 20.34 3.87 2.15
CA PHE A 70 19.17 3.18 2.71
C PHE A 70 19.21 3.07 4.25
N GLY A 71 18.05 3.17 4.92
CA GLY A 71 17.86 2.91 6.36
C GLY A 71 17.64 4.18 7.20
N GLU A 72 17.53 4.05 8.54
CA GLU A 72 17.26 5.17 9.48
C GLU A 72 18.33 6.28 9.45
N SER A 73 19.55 5.94 9.04
CA SER A 73 20.64 6.90 8.82
C SER A 73 20.80 7.32 7.35
N GLY A 74 19.99 6.76 6.44
CA GLY A 74 19.92 7.07 5.02
C GLY A 74 18.90 8.17 4.71
N ASP A 75 18.53 8.35 3.44
CA ASP A 75 17.55 9.37 3.05
C ASP A 75 16.10 8.83 3.07
N PHE A 76 15.91 7.51 3.08
CA PHE A 76 14.60 6.83 3.15
C PHE A 76 14.68 5.47 3.86
N VAL A 77 13.54 5.04 4.41
CA VAL A 77 13.36 3.72 5.03
C VAL A 77 12.40 2.91 4.17
N THR A 78 12.86 1.77 3.65
CA THR A 78 12.06 0.85 2.82
C THR A 78 11.39 -0.22 3.68
N SER A 79 10.33 -0.87 3.15
CA SER A 79 9.61 -1.91 3.90
C SER A 79 10.51 -3.04 4.44
N PRO A 80 11.49 -3.58 3.69
CA PRO A 80 12.42 -4.59 4.21
C PRO A 80 13.31 -4.08 5.35
N GLU A 81 13.66 -2.78 5.38
CA GLU A 81 14.51 -2.21 6.43
C GLU A 81 13.72 -1.88 7.71
N LEU A 82 12.39 -1.68 7.61
CA LEU A 82 11.53 -1.47 8.78
C LEU A 82 11.41 -2.74 9.63
N ASN A 83 11.16 -3.88 9.00
CA ASN A 83 10.92 -5.12 9.73
C ASN A 83 11.04 -6.38 8.84
N GLN A 84 11.61 -7.45 9.40
CA GLN A 84 11.69 -8.79 8.81
C GLN A 84 10.33 -9.38 8.35
N MET A 85 9.22 -8.95 8.96
CA MET A 85 7.88 -9.46 8.60
C MET A 85 7.57 -9.25 7.13
N PHE A 86 8.01 -8.14 6.53
CA PHE A 86 7.77 -7.85 5.13
C PHE A 86 8.37 -8.93 4.21
N GLY A 87 9.68 -9.18 4.38
CA GLY A 87 10.39 -10.19 3.59
C GLY A 87 9.84 -11.59 3.83
N GLU A 88 9.38 -11.88 5.05
CA GLU A 88 8.72 -13.16 5.35
C GLU A 88 7.39 -13.32 4.60
N MET A 89 6.55 -12.29 4.53
CA MET A 89 5.27 -12.37 3.80
C MET A 89 5.49 -12.55 2.30
N VAL A 90 6.47 -11.83 1.73
CA VAL A 90 6.86 -11.99 0.32
C VAL A 90 7.40 -13.41 0.07
N ALA A 91 8.25 -13.94 0.96
CA ALA A 91 8.77 -15.30 0.84
C ALA A 91 7.65 -16.35 0.89
N ILE A 92 6.70 -16.21 1.81
CA ILE A 92 5.56 -17.11 1.95
C ILE A 92 4.70 -17.08 0.69
N TRP A 93 4.46 -15.90 0.11
CA TRP A 93 3.73 -15.78 -1.16
C TRP A 93 4.40 -16.59 -2.27
N PHE A 94 5.72 -16.42 -2.44
CA PHE A 94 6.46 -17.18 -3.44
C PHE A 94 6.43 -18.70 -3.19
N LEU A 95 6.63 -19.14 -1.95
CA LEU A 95 6.58 -20.57 -1.60
C LEU A 95 5.20 -21.18 -1.87
N ASN A 96 4.13 -20.45 -1.54
CA ASN A 96 2.75 -20.87 -1.77
C ASN A 96 2.45 -20.99 -3.27
N GLU A 97 2.78 -19.97 -4.07
CA GLU A 97 2.50 -20.03 -5.51
C GLU A 97 3.40 -21.02 -6.25
N TRP A 98 4.67 -21.13 -5.86
CA TRP A 98 5.62 -22.09 -6.44
C TRP A 98 5.27 -23.55 -6.16
N SER A 99 4.68 -23.83 -5.01
CA SER A 99 4.27 -25.19 -4.64
C SER A 99 2.96 -25.63 -5.28
N LYS A 100 2.00 -24.72 -5.50
CA LYS A 100 0.77 -24.99 -6.26
C LYS A 100 1.05 -25.51 -7.68
N ILE A 101 2.20 -25.15 -8.24
CA ILE A 101 2.66 -25.59 -9.56
C ILE A 101 3.67 -26.76 -9.50
N GLY A 102 3.76 -27.44 -8.35
CA GLY A 102 4.56 -28.66 -8.19
C GLY A 102 6.03 -28.43 -7.82
N SER A 103 6.39 -27.23 -7.35
CA SER A 103 7.75 -26.85 -6.96
C SER A 103 8.85 -27.18 -8.00
N PRO A 104 8.76 -26.64 -9.24
CA PRO A 104 9.75 -26.89 -10.28
C PRO A 104 11.19 -26.57 -9.83
N LYS A 105 12.14 -27.45 -10.21
CA LYS A 105 13.58 -27.32 -9.97
C LYS A 105 14.36 -27.48 -11.29
N PRO A 106 15.54 -26.86 -11.45
CA PRO A 106 16.18 -25.92 -10.52
C PRO A 106 15.40 -24.60 -10.42
N ILE A 107 15.49 -23.93 -9.27
CA ILE A 107 14.80 -22.68 -9.02
C ILE A 107 15.79 -21.51 -8.99
N GLN A 108 15.45 -20.42 -9.69
CA GLN A 108 16.17 -19.16 -9.59
C GLN A 108 15.33 -18.17 -8.80
N ILE A 109 15.92 -17.53 -7.79
CA ILE A 109 15.36 -16.35 -7.13
C ILE A 109 16.07 -15.15 -7.75
N VAL A 110 15.31 -14.25 -8.37
CA VAL A 110 15.84 -13.05 -9.04
C VAL A 110 15.32 -11.82 -8.31
N GLU A 111 16.20 -10.92 -7.88
CA GLU A 111 15.81 -9.63 -7.31
C GLU A 111 16.37 -8.49 -8.17
N LEU A 112 15.49 -7.58 -8.59
CA LEU A 112 15.84 -6.36 -9.32
C LEU A 112 16.07 -5.22 -8.32
N GLY A 113 17.26 -4.62 -8.34
CA GLY A 113 17.65 -3.55 -7.42
C GLY A 113 17.50 -3.94 -5.95
N PRO A 114 18.27 -4.91 -5.45
CA PRO A 114 18.09 -5.45 -4.09
C PRO A 114 18.43 -4.49 -2.94
N GLY A 115 18.82 -3.24 -3.24
CA GLY A 115 19.24 -2.25 -2.24
C GLY A 115 20.39 -2.79 -1.40
N ARG A 116 20.17 -2.99 -0.10
CA ARG A 116 21.17 -3.57 0.80
C ARG A 116 21.14 -5.11 0.86
N GLY A 117 20.22 -5.76 0.14
CA GLY A 117 20.03 -7.21 0.11
C GLY A 117 19.22 -7.77 1.29
N THR A 118 18.46 -6.93 2.00
CA THR A 118 17.66 -7.35 3.17
C THR A 118 16.51 -8.27 2.78
N LEU A 119 15.77 -7.92 1.70
CA LEU A 119 14.68 -8.75 1.20
C LEU A 119 15.21 -10.13 0.74
N SER A 120 16.26 -10.16 -0.09
CA SER A 120 16.98 -11.41 -0.43
C SER A 120 17.38 -12.24 0.79
N GLN A 121 17.87 -11.61 1.85
CA GLN A 121 18.27 -12.31 3.08
C GLN A 121 17.06 -12.99 3.74
N ASP A 122 15.94 -12.28 3.85
CA ASP A 122 14.70 -12.84 4.41
C ASP A 122 14.11 -13.94 3.53
N LEU A 123 14.11 -13.76 2.21
CA LEU A 123 13.70 -14.79 1.25
C LEU A 123 14.51 -16.08 1.45
N LEU A 124 15.84 -15.99 1.45
CA LEU A 124 16.71 -17.16 1.66
C LEU A 124 16.46 -17.81 3.03
N ARG A 125 16.37 -17.01 4.10
CA ARG A 125 16.13 -17.50 5.47
C ARG A 125 14.82 -18.28 5.57
N VAL A 126 13.74 -17.76 4.99
CA VAL A 126 12.43 -18.44 5.00
C VAL A 126 12.46 -19.68 4.12
N PHE A 127 13.02 -19.60 2.91
CA PHE A 127 13.12 -20.77 2.04
C PHE A 127 13.94 -21.90 2.69
N ASP A 128 15.03 -21.57 3.40
CA ASP A 128 15.83 -22.54 4.14
C ASP A 128 15.02 -23.22 5.25
N HIS A 129 14.22 -22.44 5.99
CA HIS A 129 13.33 -22.96 7.02
C HIS A 129 12.35 -24.02 6.49
N PHE A 130 11.91 -23.88 5.25
CA PHE A 130 11.05 -24.85 4.56
C PHE A 130 11.81 -25.93 3.77
N GLY A 131 13.14 -25.93 3.76
CA GLY A 131 13.95 -26.86 2.98
C GLY A 131 13.84 -26.65 1.45
N ALA A 132 13.44 -25.46 1.02
CA ALA A 132 13.19 -25.10 -0.38
C ALA A 132 14.44 -24.69 -1.17
N LEU A 133 15.61 -24.60 -0.52
CA LEU A 133 16.85 -24.14 -1.15
C LEU A 133 17.61 -25.20 -1.95
N GLN A 134 17.14 -26.46 -1.95
CA GLN A 134 17.78 -27.50 -2.74
C GLN A 134 17.68 -27.18 -4.23
N SER A 135 18.83 -27.08 -4.90
CA SER A 135 18.95 -26.66 -6.31
C SER A 135 18.43 -25.25 -6.57
N ALA A 136 18.49 -24.37 -5.57
CA ALA A 136 18.23 -22.94 -5.71
C ALA A 136 19.49 -22.16 -6.11
N SER A 137 19.28 -20.98 -6.68
CA SER A 137 20.32 -19.98 -6.95
C SER A 137 19.73 -18.58 -6.80
N LEU A 138 20.50 -17.65 -6.25
CA LEU A 138 20.12 -16.25 -6.10
C LEU A 138 20.81 -15.40 -7.17
N HIS A 139 20.05 -14.60 -7.88
CA HIS A 139 20.50 -13.76 -8.98
C HIS A 139 20.09 -12.32 -8.71
N LEU A 140 21.06 -11.43 -8.58
CA LEU A 140 20.85 -10.03 -8.21
C LEU A 140 21.15 -9.13 -9.40
N VAL A 141 20.19 -8.31 -9.81
CA VAL A 141 20.37 -7.32 -10.88
C VAL A 141 20.65 -5.97 -10.23
N GLU A 142 21.92 -5.58 -10.21
CA GLU A 142 22.45 -4.41 -9.50
C GLU A 142 23.56 -3.74 -10.33
N VAL A 143 23.46 -2.43 -10.51
CA VAL A 143 24.44 -1.64 -11.27
C VAL A 143 25.48 -0.96 -10.38
N SER A 144 25.16 -0.73 -9.10
CA SER A 144 26.02 -0.08 -8.12
C SER A 144 27.06 -1.03 -7.54
N PRO A 145 28.36 -0.77 -7.73
CA PRO A 145 29.41 -1.54 -7.10
C PRO A 145 29.35 -1.47 -5.57
N VAL A 146 28.99 -0.31 -5.01
CA VAL A 146 28.91 -0.09 -3.55
C VAL A 146 27.80 -0.93 -2.93
N LEU A 147 26.59 -0.92 -3.52
CA LEU A 147 25.49 -1.76 -3.04
C LEU A 147 25.81 -3.25 -3.22
N SER A 148 26.41 -3.64 -4.34
CA SER A 148 26.84 -5.04 -4.55
C SER A 148 27.83 -5.53 -3.47
N ASP A 149 28.72 -4.65 -2.99
CA ASP A 149 29.63 -4.97 -1.87
C ASP A 149 28.87 -5.14 -0.55
N LEU A 150 27.89 -4.27 -0.25
CA LEU A 150 27.06 -4.39 0.95
C LEU A 150 26.21 -5.66 0.93
N GLN A 151 25.57 -5.94 -0.20
CA GLN A 151 24.80 -7.16 -0.45
C GLN A 151 25.67 -8.40 -0.27
N ALA A 152 26.88 -8.42 -0.84
CA ALA A 152 27.79 -9.55 -0.71
C ALA A 152 28.20 -9.79 0.74
N ARG A 153 28.52 -8.73 1.50
CA ARG A 153 28.85 -8.83 2.94
C ARG A 153 27.68 -9.36 3.76
N ARG A 154 26.45 -8.99 3.42
CA ARG A 154 25.24 -9.45 4.13
C ARG A 154 24.87 -10.88 3.77
N LEU A 155 24.91 -11.22 2.49
CA LEU A 155 24.35 -12.45 1.97
C LEU A 155 25.36 -13.60 1.96
N CYS A 156 26.65 -13.34 1.75
CA CYS A 156 27.62 -14.37 1.40
C CYS A 156 28.66 -14.67 2.49
N MET A 157 29.01 -15.95 2.62
CA MET A 157 30.19 -16.39 3.38
C MET A 157 31.47 -16.03 2.63
N LYS A 158 31.42 -16.11 1.29
CA LYS A 158 32.50 -15.77 0.38
C LYS A 158 31.92 -15.18 -0.90
N SER A 159 32.53 -14.11 -1.40
CA SER A 159 32.22 -13.53 -2.70
C SER A 159 33.51 -13.05 -3.38
N ASP A 160 33.57 -13.19 -4.69
CA ASP A 160 34.69 -12.77 -5.53
C ASP A 160 34.18 -11.88 -6.68
N ASN A 161 34.93 -10.82 -7.00
CA ASN A 161 34.67 -10.00 -8.19
C ASN A 161 35.24 -10.70 -9.43
N ILE A 162 34.46 -10.71 -10.51
CA ILE A 162 34.87 -11.29 -11.79
C ILE A 162 35.48 -10.17 -12.65
N ILE A 163 36.78 -10.29 -12.91
CA ILE A 163 37.57 -9.28 -13.65
C ILE A 163 37.45 -9.48 -15.18
N ASP A 164 36.98 -10.65 -15.64
CA ASP A 164 36.81 -10.94 -17.06
C ASP A 164 35.79 -9.99 -17.72
N PRO A 165 36.21 -9.09 -18.63
CA PRO A 165 35.32 -8.12 -19.27
C PRO A 165 34.32 -8.77 -20.25
N THR A 166 34.52 -10.04 -20.60
CA THR A 166 33.59 -10.81 -21.44
C THR A 166 32.49 -11.48 -20.62
N SER A 167 32.69 -11.64 -19.31
CA SER A 167 31.70 -12.21 -18.41
C SER A 167 30.50 -11.27 -18.26
N VAL A 168 29.31 -11.86 -18.32
CA VAL A 168 28.06 -11.15 -18.01
C VAL A 168 27.82 -11.04 -16.50
N ILE A 169 28.45 -11.92 -15.72
CA ILE A 169 28.47 -11.90 -14.26
C ILE A 169 29.68 -11.04 -13.85
N TYR A 170 29.47 -10.03 -13.00
CA TYR A 170 30.58 -9.19 -12.51
C TYR A 170 30.99 -9.52 -11.07
N ARG A 171 30.16 -10.26 -10.33
CA ARG A 171 30.45 -10.78 -9.00
C ARG A 171 29.72 -12.10 -8.78
N GLU A 172 30.33 -13.02 -8.05
CA GLU A 172 29.70 -14.26 -7.61
C GLU A 172 30.08 -14.60 -6.16
N GLY A 173 29.29 -15.43 -5.52
CA GLY A 173 29.51 -15.85 -4.14
C GLY A 173 28.67 -17.04 -3.72
N ILE A 174 28.81 -17.44 -2.47
CA ILE A 174 28.01 -18.49 -1.82
C ILE A 174 27.36 -17.87 -0.59
N SER A 175 26.04 -17.92 -0.52
CA SER A 175 25.27 -17.36 0.59
C SER A 175 25.54 -18.08 1.92
N HIS A 176 25.18 -17.48 3.05
CA HIS A 176 25.18 -18.12 4.37
C HIS A 176 24.34 -19.40 4.42
N HIS A 177 23.40 -19.59 3.49
CA HIS A 177 22.57 -20.78 3.35
C HIS A 177 23.09 -21.78 2.30
N GLY A 178 24.34 -21.62 1.82
CA GLY A 178 24.97 -22.54 0.86
C GLY A 178 24.47 -22.40 -0.58
N VAL A 179 23.64 -21.41 -0.88
CA VAL A 179 23.09 -21.14 -2.22
C VAL A 179 24.06 -20.27 -3.03
N PRO A 180 24.35 -20.59 -4.31
CA PRO A 180 25.11 -19.72 -5.19
C PRO A 180 24.44 -18.36 -5.39
N VAL A 181 25.20 -17.28 -5.28
CA VAL A 181 24.74 -15.89 -5.51
C VAL A 181 25.51 -15.29 -6.68
N LYS A 182 24.82 -14.68 -7.64
CA LYS A 182 25.43 -14.06 -8.83
C LYS A 182 24.87 -12.68 -9.09
N TRP A 183 25.74 -11.74 -9.46
CA TRP A 183 25.36 -10.35 -9.76
C TRP A 183 25.49 -10.04 -11.25
N TYR A 184 24.47 -9.34 -11.76
CA TYR A 184 24.30 -8.95 -13.15
C TYR A 184 23.97 -7.45 -13.22
N ARG A 185 24.29 -6.81 -14.35
CA ARG A 185 23.94 -5.39 -14.57
C ARG A 185 22.57 -5.19 -15.20
N GLN A 186 22.00 -6.25 -15.77
CA GLN A 186 20.73 -6.22 -16.50
C GLN A 186 20.08 -7.60 -16.45
N LEU A 187 18.75 -7.64 -16.53
CA LEU A 187 17.97 -8.87 -16.47
C LEU A 187 18.29 -9.85 -17.61
N ASP A 188 18.58 -9.35 -18.82
CA ASP A 188 18.86 -10.17 -20.00
C ASP A 188 20.08 -11.10 -19.82
N ASP A 189 20.99 -10.76 -18.91
CA ASP A 189 22.19 -11.54 -18.63
C ASP A 189 21.93 -12.68 -17.61
N VAL A 190 20.77 -12.71 -16.96
CA VAL A 190 20.38 -13.76 -16.01
C VAL A 190 20.03 -15.04 -16.79
N PRO A 191 20.65 -16.21 -16.48
CA PRO A 191 20.45 -17.44 -17.24
C PRO A 191 18.99 -17.88 -17.31
N GLU A 192 18.50 -18.31 -18.47
CA GLU A 192 17.13 -18.81 -18.64
C GLU A 192 16.87 -20.07 -17.79
N SER A 193 15.88 -20.01 -16.90
CA SER A 193 15.40 -21.13 -16.06
C SER A 193 14.08 -20.73 -15.39
N PHE A 194 13.43 -21.67 -14.71
CA PHE A 194 12.29 -21.38 -13.86
C PHE A 194 12.65 -20.32 -12.81
N THR A 195 11.96 -19.19 -12.83
CA THR A 195 12.35 -17.97 -12.10
C THR A 195 11.27 -17.49 -11.13
N LEU A 196 11.63 -17.21 -9.88
CA LEU A 196 10.87 -16.40 -8.94
C LEU A 196 11.48 -15.00 -8.91
N LEU A 197 10.82 -14.02 -9.51
CA LEU A 197 11.34 -12.66 -9.66
C LEU A 197 10.64 -11.69 -8.71
N VAL A 198 11.40 -10.90 -7.97
CA VAL A 198 10.86 -9.79 -7.18
C VAL A 198 11.52 -8.47 -7.58
N ALA A 199 10.71 -7.42 -7.66
CA ALA A 199 11.16 -6.05 -7.86
C ALA A 199 10.44 -5.19 -6.82
N HIS A 200 11.17 -4.68 -5.83
CA HIS A 200 10.63 -3.92 -4.71
C HIS A 200 11.28 -2.53 -4.68
N GLU A 201 10.48 -1.46 -4.82
CA GLU A 201 10.99 -0.07 -4.94
C GLU A 201 12.08 0.03 -6.01
N PHE A 202 11.76 -0.48 -7.19
CA PHE A 202 12.70 -0.56 -8.32
C PHE A 202 12.19 0.24 -9.51
N PHE A 203 10.89 0.17 -9.78
CA PHE A 203 10.29 0.80 -10.95
C PHE A 203 10.15 2.31 -10.75
N ASP A 204 9.99 2.78 -9.50
CA ASP A 204 9.90 4.21 -9.19
C ASP A 204 11.18 5.00 -9.54
N ALA A 205 12.33 4.33 -9.49
CA ALA A 205 13.64 4.88 -9.80
C ALA A 205 13.98 4.82 -11.30
N LEU A 206 13.12 4.22 -12.13
CA LEU A 206 13.37 4.13 -13.56
C LEU A 206 13.05 5.47 -14.26
N PRO A 207 13.86 5.88 -15.26
CA PRO A 207 13.69 7.16 -15.94
C PRO A 207 12.28 7.37 -16.52
N ILE A 208 11.74 8.57 -16.31
CA ILE A 208 10.45 9.00 -16.86
C ILE A 208 10.58 10.18 -17.82
N HIS A 209 9.77 10.17 -18.87
CA HIS A 209 9.50 11.34 -19.70
C HIS A 209 8.27 12.06 -19.16
N LYS A 210 8.34 13.39 -19.11
CA LYS A 210 7.24 14.25 -18.68
C LYS A 210 6.64 14.97 -19.88
N PHE A 211 5.32 15.01 -19.98
CA PHE A 211 4.59 15.68 -21.06
C PHE A 211 3.57 16.65 -20.49
N GLN A 212 3.37 17.76 -21.21
CA GLN A 212 2.35 18.75 -20.93
C GLN A 212 1.48 18.97 -22.17
N LYS A 213 0.17 19.05 -21.98
CA LYS A 213 -0.77 19.39 -23.03
C LYS A 213 -0.68 20.89 -23.35
N THR A 214 -0.60 21.22 -24.63
CA THR A 214 -0.60 22.61 -25.13
C THR A 214 -1.70 22.81 -26.17
N SER A 215 -1.90 24.05 -26.61
CA SER A 215 -2.83 24.37 -27.71
C SER A 215 -2.48 23.66 -29.03
N GLU A 216 -1.23 23.23 -29.20
CA GLU A 216 -0.72 22.56 -30.40
C GLU A 216 -0.46 21.06 -30.18
N GLY A 217 -1.10 20.46 -29.17
CA GLY A 217 -0.92 19.07 -28.76
C GLY A 217 0.07 18.93 -27.60
N TYR A 218 0.46 17.68 -27.30
CA TYR A 218 1.40 17.44 -26.21
C TYR A 218 2.82 17.87 -26.59
N ARG A 219 3.54 18.40 -25.61
CA ARG A 219 4.95 18.74 -25.69
C ARG A 219 5.68 18.12 -24.51
N GLU A 220 6.92 17.70 -24.73
CA GLU A 220 7.75 17.14 -23.68
C GLU A 220 8.30 18.25 -22.78
N ILE A 221 8.34 18.00 -21.46
CA ILE A 221 9.05 18.84 -20.50
C ILE A 221 10.51 18.38 -20.48
N LEU A 222 11.42 19.32 -20.72
CA LEU A 222 12.85 19.14 -20.76
C LEU A 222 13.53 19.92 -19.63
N ILE A 223 14.79 19.62 -19.36
CA ILE A 223 15.64 20.31 -18.39
C ILE A 223 16.73 21.06 -19.15
N ASP A 224 16.80 22.37 -18.87
CA ASP A 224 17.79 23.28 -19.44
C ASP A 224 18.59 23.98 -18.33
N VAL A 225 19.70 24.60 -18.70
CA VAL A 225 20.48 25.45 -17.81
C VAL A 225 19.67 26.69 -17.45
N ASP A 226 19.66 27.02 -16.16
CA ASP A 226 19.17 28.32 -15.70
C ASP A 226 20.17 29.41 -16.09
N PRO A 227 19.79 30.42 -16.90
CA PRO A 227 20.69 31.51 -17.27
C PRO A 227 21.14 32.37 -16.08
N ALA A 228 20.43 32.34 -14.96
CA ALA A 228 20.74 33.17 -13.79
C ALA A 228 21.96 32.67 -13.00
N LYS A 229 22.25 31.36 -13.02
CA LYS A 229 23.29 30.76 -12.18
C LYS A 229 23.92 29.53 -12.83
N GLU A 230 25.24 29.47 -12.83
CA GLU A 230 25.99 28.32 -13.32
C GLU A 230 25.67 27.05 -12.49
N PHE A 231 25.62 25.89 -13.14
CA PHE A 231 25.23 24.60 -12.55
C PHE A 231 23.85 24.58 -11.91
N SER A 232 22.96 25.50 -12.29
CA SER A 232 21.55 25.50 -11.91
C SER A 232 20.69 25.15 -13.13
N PHE A 233 19.54 24.51 -12.87
CA PHE A 233 18.70 23.93 -13.91
C PHE A 233 17.25 24.39 -13.75
N ARG A 234 16.49 24.35 -14.85
CA ARG A 234 15.07 24.67 -14.87
C ARG A 234 14.32 23.75 -15.83
N TYR A 235 13.03 23.58 -15.58
CA TYR A 235 12.13 22.97 -16.55
C TYR A 235 11.84 23.93 -17.70
N ILE A 236 11.77 23.40 -18.92
CA ILE A 236 11.28 24.09 -20.10
C ILE A 236 10.32 23.17 -20.87
N VAL A 237 9.41 23.75 -21.64
CA VAL A 237 8.55 22.99 -22.56
C VAL A 237 9.23 22.94 -23.93
N ALA A 238 9.31 21.74 -24.52
CA ALA A 238 9.81 21.55 -25.88
C ALA A 238 9.00 22.38 -26.88
N ARG A 239 9.70 23.11 -27.76
CA ARG A 239 9.04 23.95 -28.79
C ARG A 239 8.31 23.10 -29.83
N GLU A 240 8.93 21.99 -30.21
CA GLU A 240 8.44 21.06 -31.22
C GLU A 240 8.14 19.70 -30.59
N GLU A 241 7.39 18.87 -31.30
CA GLU A 241 7.17 17.48 -30.93
C GLU A 241 8.51 16.71 -30.91
N THR A 242 8.80 16.07 -29.78
CA THR A 242 9.94 15.15 -29.65
C THR A 242 9.56 13.74 -30.11
N PRO A 243 10.53 12.87 -30.44
CA PRO A 243 10.24 11.46 -30.73
C PRO A 243 9.44 10.77 -29.61
N ALA A 244 9.75 11.09 -28.35
CA ALA A 244 9.05 10.56 -27.18
C ALA A 244 7.57 10.99 -27.16
N SER A 245 7.29 12.27 -27.45
CA SER A 245 5.91 12.78 -27.50
C SER A 245 5.05 12.14 -28.61
N LYS A 246 5.68 11.63 -29.67
CA LYS A 246 4.97 10.91 -30.75
C LYS A 246 4.75 9.44 -30.46
N LEU A 247 5.72 8.81 -29.80
CA LEU A 247 5.75 7.36 -29.65
C LEU A 247 5.03 6.87 -28.39
N PHE A 248 5.13 7.62 -27.28
CA PHE A 248 4.68 7.16 -25.96
C PHE A 248 3.27 7.60 -25.60
N LEU A 249 2.72 8.57 -26.33
CA LEU A 249 1.39 9.12 -26.05
C LEU A 249 0.32 8.38 -26.83
N LYS A 250 -0.74 7.99 -26.15
CA LYS A 250 -1.93 7.43 -26.78
C LYS A 250 -2.77 8.54 -27.38
N SER A 251 -3.41 8.29 -28.52
CA SER A 251 -4.32 9.24 -29.16
C SER A 251 -5.56 9.56 -28.32
N THR A 252 -5.89 8.69 -27.37
CA THR A 252 -7.00 8.86 -26.42
C THR A 252 -6.62 9.62 -25.15
N GLU A 253 -5.37 10.09 -25.03
CA GLU A 253 -4.91 10.80 -23.84
C GLU A 253 -5.58 12.19 -23.73
N THR A 254 -6.05 12.52 -22.53
CA THR A 254 -6.77 13.79 -22.27
C THR A 254 -6.18 14.62 -21.15
N ARG A 255 -5.31 14.06 -20.30
CA ARG A 255 -4.75 14.69 -19.09
C ARG A 255 -3.85 15.88 -19.41
N GLU A 256 -3.83 16.90 -18.56
CA GLU A 256 -2.98 18.08 -18.78
C GLU A 256 -1.49 17.79 -18.63
N HIS A 257 -1.12 16.89 -17.72
CA HIS A 257 0.25 16.42 -17.52
C HIS A 257 0.28 14.89 -17.51
N LEU A 258 1.35 14.32 -18.04
CA LEU A 258 1.55 12.88 -18.10
C LEU A 258 3.02 12.52 -17.89
N GLU A 259 3.24 11.45 -17.15
CA GLU A 259 4.53 10.80 -16.99
C GLU A 259 4.50 9.42 -17.64
N VAL A 260 5.54 9.09 -18.42
CA VAL A 260 5.69 7.77 -19.04
C VAL A 260 7.09 7.25 -18.82
N SER A 261 7.23 6.01 -18.37
CA SER A 261 8.52 5.31 -18.24
C SER A 261 8.63 4.21 -19.31
N PRO A 262 9.22 4.48 -20.50
CA PRO A 262 9.42 3.46 -21.51
C PRO A 262 10.31 2.31 -21.02
N GLU A 263 11.32 2.61 -20.18
CA GLU A 263 12.21 1.59 -19.60
C GLU A 263 11.42 0.62 -18.71
N SER A 264 10.48 1.12 -17.91
CA SER A 264 9.58 0.29 -17.10
C SER A 264 8.72 -0.64 -17.95
N LEU A 265 8.09 -0.11 -19.01
CA LEU A 265 7.24 -0.92 -19.90
C LEU A 265 8.05 -2.02 -20.60
N VAL A 266 9.20 -1.65 -21.18
CA VAL A 266 10.09 -2.61 -21.86
C VAL A 266 10.60 -3.68 -20.89
N LEU A 267 10.97 -3.31 -19.67
CA LEU A 267 11.41 -4.28 -18.67
C LEU A 267 10.27 -5.21 -18.26
N CYS A 268 9.06 -4.69 -18.03
CA CYS A 268 7.90 -5.49 -17.69
C CYS A 268 7.56 -6.50 -18.80
N LYS A 269 7.66 -6.08 -20.07
CA LYS A 269 7.54 -6.97 -21.23
C LYS A 269 8.60 -8.08 -21.23
N LYS A 270 9.87 -7.75 -20.95
CA LYS A 270 10.94 -8.75 -20.84
C LYS A 270 10.71 -9.75 -19.70
N ILE A 271 10.20 -9.29 -18.56
CA ILE A 271 9.80 -10.16 -17.45
C ILE A 271 8.70 -11.12 -17.95
N SER A 272 7.65 -10.60 -18.60
CA SER A 272 6.57 -11.40 -19.19
C SER A 272 7.10 -12.48 -20.15
N GLU A 273 7.92 -12.11 -21.12
CA GLU A 273 8.49 -13.03 -22.12
C GLU A 273 9.33 -14.14 -21.46
N ARG A 274 10.09 -13.80 -20.42
CA ARG A 274 10.87 -14.77 -19.63
C ARG A 274 9.97 -15.74 -18.87
N LEU A 275 8.93 -15.25 -18.19
CA LEU A 275 8.00 -16.09 -17.44
C LEU A 275 7.23 -17.03 -18.37
N GLU A 276 6.76 -16.52 -19.51
CA GLU A 276 6.07 -17.34 -20.53
C GLU A 276 6.98 -18.44 -21.07
N THR A 277 8.21 -18.10 -21.45
CA THR A 277 9.11 -19.03 -22.15
C THR A 277 9.75 -20.06 -21.22
N ASN A 278 10.17 -19.64 -20.02
CA ASN A 278 10.97 -20.47 -19.12
C ASN A 278 10.22 -20.94 -17.86
N GLY A 279 9.00 -20.44 -17.66
CA GLY A 279 8.24 -20.64 -16.44
C GLY A 279 8.73 -19.74 -15.31
N GLY A 280 7.83 -19.38 -14.41
CA GLY A 280 8.17 -18.59 -13.26
C GLY A 280 6.99 -17.83 -12.68
N LEU A 281 7.28 -16.99 -11.71
CA LEU A 281 6.36 -16.06 -11.07
C LEU A 281 7.10 -14.75 -10.85
N ALA A 282 6.42 -13.61 -11.01
CA ALA A 282 6.99 -12.33 -10.60
C ALA A 282 6.07 -11.56 -9.66
N LEU A 283 6.68 -10.81 -8.74
CA LEU A 283 6.00 -9.87 -7.85
C LEU A 283 6.68 -8.50 -7.96
N ILE A 284 5.91 -7.52 -8.42
CA ILE A 284 6.32 -6.11 -8.52
C ILE A 284 5.63 -5.35 -7.39
N ILE A 285 6.45 -4.71 -6.55
CA ILE A 285 6.01 -4.01 -5.35
C ILE A 285 6.56 -2.60 -5.40
N ASP A 286 5.68 -1.61 -5.51
CA ASP A 286 6.11 -0.22 -5.61
C ASP A 286 4.97 0.72 -5.22
N TYR A 287 5.27 1.98 -4.91
CA TYR A 287 4.23 2.99 -4.76
C TYR A 287 3.83 3.55 -6.11
N GLY A 288 2.52 3.76 -6.28
CA GLY A 288 2.03 4.37 -7.50
C GLY A 288 0.53 4.25 -7.70
N HIS A 289 0.14 4.34 -8.97
CA HIS A 289 -1.25 4.47 -9.38
C HIS A 289 -1.62 3.44 -10.45
N ASN A 290 -2.91 3.33 -10.75
CA ASN A 290 -3.43 2.41 -11.76
C ASN A 290 -4.02 3.21 -12.93
N GLY A 291 -3.15 3.88 -13.71
CA GLY A 291 -3.52 4.67 -14.89
C GLY A 291 -3.97 6.12 -14.66
N SER A 292 -4.09 6.59 -13.42
CA SER A 292 -4.65 7.92 -13.09
C SER A 292 -3.62 9.01 -12.77
N GLY A 293 -2.34 8.69 -12.60
CA GLY A 293 -1.30 9.67 -12.25
C GLY A 293 -1.03 10.68 -13.35
N THR A 294 -0.42 11.80 -12.96
CA THR A 294 -0.20 12.96 -13.84
C THR A 294 1.21 13.55 -13.66
N ASP A 295 1.50 14.10 -12.49
CA ASP A 295 2.77 14.72 -12.14
C ASP A 295 3.19 14.26 -10.75
N THR A 296 4.10 13.28 -10.70
CA THR A 296 4.52 12.59 -9.47
C THR A 296 6.04 12.63 -9.27
N PHE A 297 6.80 13.06 -10.28
CA PHE A 297 8.24 13.26 -10.19
C PHE A 297 8.63 14.15 -9.01
N ARG A 298 9.45 13.63 -8.13
CA ARG A 298 9.88 14.31 -6.91
C ARG A 298 11.25 13.84 -6.47
N ALA A 299 11.82 14.54 -5.49
CA ALA A 299 13.05 14.14 -4.87
C ALA A 299 12.93 14.05 -3.34
N PHE A 300 13.71 13.15 -2.74
CA PHE A 300 13.82 13.02 -1.30
C PHE A 300 15.27 13.15 -0.84
N GLN A 301 15.46 13.91 0.23
CA GLN A 301 16.73 14.02 0.92
C GLN A 301 16.46 14.06 2.42
N LYS A 302 17.13 13.19 3.20
CA LYS A 302 16.96 13.09 4.67
C LYS A 302 15.50 13.02 5.11
N HIS A 303 14.71 12.16 4.47
CA HIS A 303 13.27 11.96 4.72
C HIS A 303 12.38 13.20 4.47
N LYS A 304 12.84 14.17 3.67
CA LYS A 304 12.08 15.37 3.32
C LYS A 304 11.99 15.53 1.82
N LEU A 305 10.87 16.11 1.37
CA LEU A 305 10.72 16.54 -0.01
C LEU A 305 11.81 17.56 -0.35
N HIS A 306 12.51 17.31 -1.44
CA HIS A 306 13.58 18.15 -1.98
C HIS A 306 13.23 18.53 -3.41
N ASP A 307 13.78 19.64 -3.90
CA ASP A 307 13.61 20.03 -5.29
C ASP A 307 14.48 19.11 -6.19
N PRO A 308 13.91 18.41 -7.18
CA PRO A 308 14.66 17.52 -8.07
C PRO A 308 15.82 18.17 -8.83
N LEU A 309 15.77 19.48 -9.07
CA LEU A 309 16.77 20.21 -9.85
C LEU A 309 17.89 20.81 -8.97
N LEU A 310 17.75 20.77 -7.64
CA LEU A 310 18.74 21.29 -6.70
C LEU A 310 19.76 20.23 -6.33
N GLU A 311 21.05 20.60 -6.46
CA GLU A 311 22.20 19.76 -6.09
C GLU A 311 22.11 18.32 -6.66
N PRO A 312 22.04 18.18 -8.01
CA PRO A 312 21.86 16.87 -8.64
C PRO A 312 22.90 15.84 -8.18
N GLY A 313 22.44 14.65 -7.83
CA GLY A 313 23.24 13.54 -7.30
C GLY A 313 23.20 13.40 -5.77
N THR A 314 22.64 14.39 -5.06
CA THR A 314 22.59 14.41 -3.58
C THR A 314 21.26 14.00 -2.98
N ALA A 315 20.21 13.88 -3.79
CA ALA A 315 18.86 13.49 -3.40
C ALA A 315 18.39 12.33 -4.29
N ASP A 316 17.51 11.51 -3.74
CA ASP A 316 16.89 10.43 -4.49
C ASP A 316 15.79 10.98 -5.39
N LEU A 317 15.75 10.57 -6.66
CA LEU A 317 14.74 11.00 -7.63
C LEU A 317 13.79 9.84 -7.92
N THR A 318 12.49 10.13 -7.84
CA THR A 318 11.47 9.10 -8.00
C THR A 318 10.21 9.62 -8.69
N ALA A 319 9.47 8.72 -9.32
CA ALA A 319 8.12 8.94 -9.83
C ALA A 319 7.21 7.74 -9.48
N ASP A 320 5.92 8.00 -9.31
CA ASP A 320 4.95 6.95 -9.04
C ASP A 320 4.84 5.97 -10.21
N VAL A 321 4.75 4.68 -9.89
CA VAL A 321 4.65 3.63 -10.91
C VAL A 321 3.24 3.56 -11.49
N ASP A 322 3.14 3.56 -12.83
CA ASP A 322 1.87 3.31 -13.52
C ASP A 322 1.62 1.80 -13.70
N PHE A 323 0.93 1.20 -12.72
CA PHE A 323 0.58 -0.21 -12.74
C PHE A 323 -0.38 -0.58 -13.89
N ALA A 324 -1.18 0.36 -14.40
CA ALA A 324 -2.04 0.08 -15.56
C ALA A 324 -1.19 -0.09 -16.82
N GLY A 325 -0.22 0.80 -17.03
CA GLY A 325 0.76 0.69 -18.12
C GLY A 325 1.59 -0.59 -18.03
N LEU A 326 2.07 -0.95 -16.83
CA LEU A 326 2.81 -2.20 -16.63
C LEU A 326 1.97 -3.44 -17.00
N LYS A 327 0.70 -3.50 -16.57
CA LYS A 327 -0.20 -4.62 -16.93
C LYS A 327 -0.42 -4.74 -18.42
N GLU A 328 -0.74 -3.63 -19.08
CA GLU A 328 -0.97 -3.60 -20.51
C GLU A 328 0.27 -4.08 -21.27
N SER A 329 1.46 -3.62 -20.85
CA SER A 329 2.71 -4.03 -21.45
C SER A 329 3.07 -5.50 -21.18
N ALA A 330 2.74 -6.02 -20.00
CA ALA A 330 3.00 -7.43 -19.67
C ALA A 330 2.08 -8.37 -20.46
N SER A 331 0.80 -8.04 -20.54
CA SER A 331 -0.24 -8.89 -21.14
C SER A 331 -0.42 -8.69 -22.65
N GLU A 332 0.33 -7.78 -23.30
CA GLU A 332 0.24 -7.47 -24.74
C GLU A 332 0.24 -8.72 -25.64
N ASN A 333 1.10 -9.71 -25.33
CA ASN A 333 1.24 -10.93 -26.12
C ASN A 333 0.30 -12.08 -25.64
N GLY A 334 -0.45 -11.88 -24.57
CA GLY A 334 -1.30 -12.92 -23.96
C GLY A 334 -0.56 -14.06 -23.25
N GLY A 335 0.77 -14.00 -23.19
CA GLY A 335 1.63 -15.02 -22.58
C GLY A 335 1.60 -15.10 -21.06
N VAL A 336 1.22 -14.00 -20.41
CA VAL A 336 1.08 -13.90 -18.94
C VAL A 336 -0.25 -13.27 -18.55
N ILE A 337 -0.74 -13.68 -17.38
CA ILE A 337 -1.81 -13.01 -16.65
C ILE A 337 -1.22 -12.09 -15.59
N THR A 338 -1.85 -10.94 -15.40
CA THR A 338 -1.52 -9.99 -14.35
C THR A 338 -2.58 -10.03 -13.24
N LEU A 339 -2.17 -10.14 -11.98
CA LEU A 339 -3.05 -10.03 -10.82
C LEU A 339 -2.72 -8.75 -10.03
N GLY A 340 -3.72 -8.08 -9.47
CA GLY A 340 -3.57 -6.82 -8.75
C GLY A 340 -3.78 -5.57 -9.64
N PRO A 341 -3.23 -4.39 -9.30
CA PRO A 341 -2.50 -4.16 -8.06
C PRO A 341 -3.45 -4.27 -6.86
N LEU A 342 -2.99 -4.91 -5.80
CA LEU A 342 -3.57 -4.77 -4.47
C LEU A 342 -2.79 -3.71 -3.70
N ASN A 343 -3.41 -3.00 -2.75
CA ASN A 343 -2.61 -2.19 -1.83
C ASN A 343 -1.76 -3.10 -0.92
N GLN A 344 -0.67 -2.55 -0.36
CA GLN A 344 0.27 -3.28 0.47
C GLN A 344 -0.41 -3.85 1.72
N ARG A 345 -1.27 -3.06 2.36
CA ARG A 345 -2.01 -3.47 3.56
C ARG A 345 -2.78 -4.76 3.30
N ASP A 346 -3.62 -4.77 2.27
CA ASP A 346 -4.52 -5.88 1.98
C ASP A 346 -3.73 -7.12 1.54
N PHE A 347 -2.64 -6.94 0.78
CA PHE A 347 -1.73 -8.04 0.48
C PHE A 347 -1.11 -8.63 1.74
N LEU A 348 -0.50 -7.82 2.60
CA LEU A 348 0.19 -8.29 3.81
C LEU A 348 -0.78 -8.93 4.81
N LEU A 349 -1.97 -8.36 5.00
CA LEU A 349 -3.02 -8.95 5.84
C LEU A 349 -3.47 -10.32 5.32
N LYS A 350 -3.71 -10.45 4.00
CA LYS A 350 -4.05 -11.74 3.37
C LYS A 350 -2.93 -12.77 3.47
N MET A 351 -1.67 -12.34 3.51
CA MET A 351 -0.52 -13.22 3.76
C MET A 351 -0.34 -13.61 5.23
N GLY A 352 -1.13 -13.03 6.14
CA GLY A 352 -1.09 -13.37 7.57
C GLY A 352 -0.09 -12.56 8.40
N ILE A 353 0.25 -11.34 7.98
CA ILE A 353 1.22 -10.49 8.70
C ILE A 353 0.83 -10.25 10.17
N GLU A 354 -0.46 -10.17 10.48
CA GLU A 354 -0.94 -9.96 11.86
C GLU A 354 -0.59 -11.15 12.77
N HIS A 355 -0.73 -12.38 12.27
CA HIS A 355 -0.33 -13.57 13.02
C HIS A 355 1.17 -13.56 13.26
N ARG A 356 1.96 -13.20 12.24
CA ARG A 356 3.41 -13.14 12.38
C ARG A 356 3.85 -12.05 13.36
N PHE A 357 3.20 -10.89 13.31
CA PHE A 357 3.43 -9.80 14.25
C PHE A 357 3.21 -10.25 15.70
N LYS A 358 2.07 -10.89 16.00
CA LYS A 358 1.78 -11.41 17.35
C LYS A 358 2.84 -12.41 17.83
N THR A 359 3.22 -13.36 16.98
CA THR A 359 4.28 -14.32 17.30
C THR A 359 5.63 -13.64 17.58
N LEU A 360 6.00 -12.62 16.80
CA LEU A 360 7.23 -11.88 17.05
C LEU A 360 7.15 -11.05 18.33
N GLU A 361 6.02 -10.39 18.59
CA GLU A 361 5.78 -9.58 19.79
C GLU A 361 5.88 -10.42 21.06
N GLU A 362 5.28 -11.62 21.08
CA GLU A 362 5.33 -12.54 22.23
C GLU A 362 6.75 -13.04 22.56
N ASN A 363 7.62 -13.14 21.56
CA ASN A 363 8.98 -13.65 21.70
C ASN A 363 10.06 -12.55 21.73
N ALA A 364 9.67 -11.29 21.52
CA ALA A 364 10.58 -10.16 21.46
C ALA A 364 11.05 -9.74 22.85
N LYS A 365 12.28 -9.21 22.93
CA LYS A 365 12.75 -8.52 24.13
C LYS A 365 11.99 -7.20 24.29
N PRO A 366 11.81 -6.69 25.53
CA PRO A 366 11.10 -5.43 25.76
C PRO A 366 11.59 -4.26 24.91
N GLU A 367 12.90 -4.16 24.68
CA GLU A 367 13.49 -3.11 23.85
C GLU A 367 13.17 -3.21 22.35
N GLN A 368 12.68 -4.35 21.87
CA GLN A 368 12.37 -4.59 20.45
C GLN A 368 10.89 -4.38 20.11
N ILE A 369 10.00 -4.46 21.11
CA ILE A 369 8.55 -4.46 20.91
C ILE A 369 8.06 -3.18 20.22
N GLU A 370 8.56 -2.01 20.65
CA GLU A 370 8.12 -0.73 20.07
C GLU A 370 8.54 -0.59 18.60
N GLY A 371 9.73 -1.08 18.23
CA GLY A 371 10.17 -1.13 16.83
C GLY A 371 9.31 -2.08 15.99
N LEU A 372 8.93 -3.24 16.54
CA LEU A 372 8.03 -4.18 15.87
C LEU A 372 6.66 -3.56 15.62
N LYS A 373 6.06 -2.91 16.63
CA LYS A 373 4.76 -2.22 16.53
C LYS A 373 4.80 -1.09 15.51
N TYR A 374 5.85 -0.29 15.55
CA TYR A 374 6.05 0.80 14.60
C TYR A 374 6.13 0.27 13.17
N GLY A 375 6.98 -0.72 12.91
CA GLY A 375 7.11 -1.33 11.59
C GLY A 375 5.80 -1.93 11.08
N TYR A 376 5.10 -2.71 11.93
CA TYR A 376 3.78 -3.26 11.60
C TYR A 376 2.79 -2.18 11.20
N LYS A 377 2.67 -1.12 12.01
CA LYS A 377 1.77 0.00 11.75
C LYS A 377 2.16 0.72 10.46
N MET A 378 3.42 1.08 10.28
CA MET A 378 3.89 1.78 9.07
C MET A 378 3.53 1.04 7.78
N MET A 379 3.66 -0.29 7.78
CA MET A 379 3.37 -1.13 6.61
C MET A 379 1.88 -1.37 6.36
N THR A 380 1.02 -1.30 7.40
CA THR A 380 -0.40 -1.70 7.32
C THR A 380 -1.38 -0.55 7.50
N ASP A 381 -0.94 0.63 7.92
CA ASP A 381 -1.79 1.80 8.11
C ASP A 381 -2.13 2.45 6.75
N LYS A 382 -3.40 2.86 6.59
CA LYS A 382 -3.93 3.45 5.35
C LYS A 382 -3.33 4.82 5.07
N ASP A 383 -2.98 5.56 6.12
CA ASP A 383 -2.39 6.90 5.98
C ASP A 383 -0.87 6.85 5.71
N GLN A 384 -0.28 5.65 5.75
CA GLN A 384 1.16 5.40 5.58
C GLN A 384 1.44 4.56 4.32
N MET A 385 2.33 3.57 4.41
CA MET A 385 2.72 2.75 3.26
C MET A 385 1.59 1.80 2.84
N GLY A 386 0.68 1.45 3.75
CA GLY A 386 -0.35 0.44 3.54
C GLY A 386 -1.26 0.72 2.33
N GLU A 387 -1.63 1.98 2.09
CA GLU A 387 -2.41 2.35 0.90
C GLU A 387 -1.53 2.76 -0.28
N ARG A 388 -0.39 3.43 -0.04
CA ARG A 388 0.44 3.98 -1.13
C ARG A 388 1.14 2.92 -1.96
N PHE A 389 1.65 1.88 -1.31
CA PHE A 389 2.34 0.79 -1.97
C PHE A 389 1.35 -0.20 -2.57
N LYS A 390 1.71 -0.73 -3.73
CA LYS A 390 0.89 -1.60 -4.55
C LYS A 390 1.67 -2.88 -4.89
N PHE A 391 0.97 -4.00 -4.91
CA PHE A 391 1.48 -5.33 -5.19
C PHE A 391 0.84 -5.86 -6.47
N MET A 392 1.64 -6.14 -7.49
CA MET A 392 1.19 -6.71 -8.75
C MET A 392 1.97 -7.99 -9.05
N ALA A 393 1.25 -9.07 -9.33
CA ALA A 393 1.85 -10.36 -9.68
C ALA A 393 1.72 -10.63 -11.19
N LEU A 394 2.74 -11.26 -11.75
CA LEU A 394 2.73 -11.78 -13.12
C LEU A 394 2.90 -13.30 -13.08
N LEU A 395 2.03 -14.01 -13.78
CA LEU A 395 2.06 -15.47 -13.89
C LEU A 395 1.90 -15.90 -15.35
N PRO A 396 2.56 -16.97 -15.81
CA PRO A 396 2.31 -17.54 -17.14
C PRO A 396 0.83 -17.84 -17.36
N ALA A 397 0.29 -17.51 -18.54
CA ALA A 397 -1.14 -17.63 -18.82
C ALA A 397 -1.67 -19.07 -18.72
N VAL A 398 -0.80 -20.07 -18.90
CA VAL A 398 -1.13 -21.49 -18.69
C VAL A 398 -1.58 -21.77 -17.24
N LEU A 399 -1.15 -20.96 -16.28
CA LEU A 399 -1.54 -21.07 -14.87
C LEU A 399 -2.92 -20.48 -14.58
N LYS A 400 -3.58 -19.82 -15.53
CA LYS A 400 -4.90 -19.21 -15.32
C LYS A 400 -5.91 -20.19 -14.73
N LYS A 401 -5.95 -21.43 -15.25
CA LYS A 401 -6.83 -22.49 -14.72
C LYS A 401 -6.47 -22.93 -13.31
N ILE A 402 -5.20 -22.83 -12.92
CA ILE A 402 -4.75 -23.14 -11.56
C ILE A 402 -5.20 -22.01 -10.63
N VAL A 403 -4.98 -20.75 -11.02
CA VAL A 403 -5.46 -19.58 -10.26
C VAL A 403 -6.99 -19.61 -10.08
N GLU A 404 -7.73 -19.94 -11.15
CA GLU A 404 -9.20 -20.08 -11.14
C GLU A 404 -9.70 -21.34 -10.41
N LYS A 405 -8.84 -22.35 -10.20
CA LYS A 405 -9.16 -23.57 -9.44
C LYS A 405 -8.91 -23.41 -7.95
N TYR A 406 -8.09 -22.44 -7.56
CA TYR A 406 -7.86 -22.07 -6.16
C TYR A 406 -8.37 -20.63 -5.85
N PRO A 407 -9.63 -20.25 -6.16
CA PRO A 407 -10.18 -18.98 -5.70
C PRO A 407 -10.85 -19.20 -4.34
N ASP A 408 -10.17 -18.74 -3.28
CA ASP A 408 -10.69 -18.29 -1.98
C ASP A 408 -9.68 -18.66 -0.86
N PRO A 409 -9.04 -17.68 -0.20
CA PRO A 409 -8.17 -17.92 0.96
C PRO A 409 -8.89 -18.49 2.20
N ASN A 410 -10.22 -18.65 2.17
CA ASN A 410 -10.99 -19.35 3.21
C ASN A 410 -11.24 -20.84 2.91
N GLU A 411 -10.80 -21.39 1.77
CA GLU A 411 -10.81 -22.84 1.55
C GLU A 411 -9.61 -23.51 2.26
N ASP A 412 -9.89 -24.57 3.02
CA ASP A 412 -8.85 -25.40 3.64
C ASP A 412 -8.07 -26.15 2.55
N THR A 413 -6.91 -25.60 2.21
CA THR A 413 -5.92 -26.27 1.36
C THR A 413 -4.95 -27.09 2.21
N GLU A 414 -4.36 -28.13 1.62
CA GLU A 414 -3.24 -28.91 2.21
C GLU A 414 -2.08 -28.00 2.68
N TRP A 415 -1.97 -26.79 2.12
CA TRP A 415 -0.99 -25.79 2.50
C TRP A 415 -1.25 -25.14 3.86
N ASN A 416 -2.51 -24.85 4.19
CA ASN A 416 -2.88 -24.34 5.50
C ASN A 416 -2.54 -25.36 6.60
N ASP A 417 -2.66 -26.65 6.29
CA ASP A 417 -2.27 -27.73 7.19
C ASP A 417 -0.75 -27.89 7.32
N VAL A 418 0.01 -27.71 6.24
CA VAL A 418 1.49 -27.66 6.31
C VAL A 418 1.94 -26.47 7.16
N LEU A 419 1.33 -25.30 7.00
CA LEU A 419 1.66 -24.10 7.78
C LEU A 419 1.25 -24.22 9.26
N ARG A 420 0.12 -24.88 9.58
CA ARG A 420 -0.26 -25.26 10.96
C ARG A 420 0.71 -26.29 11.55
N ALA A 421 1.10 -27.30 10.78
CA ALA A 421 2.06 -28.33 11.20
C ALA A 421 3.48 -27.77 11.42
N LYS A 422 3.83 -26.67 10.73
CA LYS A 422 5.09 -25.94 10.90
C LYS A 422 5.03 -24.82 11.94
N GLY A 423 3.86 -24.60 12.59
CA GLY A 423 3.70 -23.61 13.67
C GLY A 423 3.65 -22.15 13.20
N ILE A 424 3.30 -21.91 11.93
CA ILE A 424 3.28 -20.58 11.30
C ILE A 424 1.90 -19.93 11.42
N ILE A 425 0.82 -20.72 11.49
CA ILE A 425 -0.56 -20.25 11.76
C ILE A 425 -1.23 -21.04 12.91
N PRO A 426 -2.14 -20.41 13.69
CA PRO A 426 -2.83 -21.05 14.82
C PRO A 426 -3.76 -22.21 14.41
N PRO A 427 -4.13 -23.12 15.34
CA PRO A 427 -5.08 -24.19 15.07
C PRO A 427 -6.46 -23.64 14.69
N LYS A 428 -7.14 -24.35 13.79
CA LYS A 428 -8.42 -23.97 13.21
C LYS A 428 -9.46 -23.69 14.30
N LYS A 429 -10.08 -22.50 14.27
CA LYS A 429 -11.38 -22.24 14.91
C LYS A 429 -12.46 -22.38 13.85
N GLU A 430 -13.55 -23.08 14.17
CA GLU A 430 -14.71 -23.26 13.28
C GLU A 430 -15.33 -21.87 12.98
N THR A 431 -15.55 -21.55 11.70
CA THR A 431 -16.03 -20.24 11.24
C THR A 431 -17.54 -20.24 11.01
N GLU A 432 -18.22 -19.29 11.64
CA GLU A 432 -19.57 -18.83 11.30
C GLU A 432 -19.51 -18.01 9.99
N ILE A 433 -20.50 -18.18 9.12
CA ILE A 433 -20.61 -17.48 7.83
C ILE A 433 -20.92 -16.00 8.10
N THR A 434 -20.16 -15.08 7.51
CA THR A 434 -20.31 -13.65 7.73
C THR A 434 -21.37 -13.01 6.83
N GLU A 435 -22.07 -12.01 7.35
CA GLU A 435 -23.18 -11.32 6.68
C GLU A 435 -22.80 -10.71 5.31
N ASP A 436 -21.53 -10.29 5.15
CA ASP A 436 -21.03 -9.71 3.91
C ASP A 436 -21.02 -10.69 2.72
N GLN A 437 -20.86 -12.00 2.98
CA GLN A 437 -20.92 -13.03 1.93
C GLN A 437 -22.36 -13.24 1.43
N ILE A 438 -23.35 -12.97 2.28
CA ILE A 438 -24.77 -13.06 1.91
C ILE A 438 -25.17 -11.88 1.01
N VAL A 439 -24.60 -10.69 1.26
CA VAL A 439 -24.88 -9.49 0.48
C VAL A 439 -24.29 -9.59 -0.93
N SER A 440 -23.06 -10.10 -1.08
CA SER A 440 -22.41 -10.18 -2.40
C SER A 440 -23.09 -11.15 -3.36
N MET A 441 -23.58 -12.29 -2.87
CA MET A 441 -24.36 -13.24 -3.67
C MET A 441 -25.69 -12.65 -4.17
N LEU A 442 -26.24 -11.72 -3.41
CA LEU A 442 -27.50 -11.03 -3.73
C LEU A 442 -27.30 -9.97 -4.81
N GLU A 443 -26.20 -9.23 -4.78
CA GLU A 443 -25.84 -8.22 -5.79
C GLU A 443 -25.52 -8.86 -7.15
N GLU A 444 -24.76 -9.96 -7.16
CA GLU A 444 -24.40 -10.68 -8.40
C GLU A 444 -25.64 -11.28 -9.11
N THR A 445 -26.66 -11.67 -8.35
CA THR A 445 -27.89 -12.25 -8.92
C THR A 445 -28.77 -11.18 -9.59
N ILE A 446 -28.70 -9.93 -9.12
CA ILE A 446 -29.48 -8.80 -9.64
C ILE A 446 -28.89 -8.31 -10.97
N GLU A 447 -27.57 -8.22 -11.09
CA GLU A 447 -26.91 -7.75 -12.33
C GLU A 447 -27.13 -8.69 -13.51
N GLN A 448 -27.21 -10.00 -13.27
CA GLN A 448 -27.31 -11.00 -14.35
C GLN A 448 -28.66 -11.03 -15.07
N LYS A 449 -29.73 -10.41 -14.54
CA LYS A 449 -31.10 -10.58 -15.08
C LYS A 449 -31.78 -9.33 -15.62
N THR A 450 -31.09 -8.19 -15.69
CA THR A 450 -31.69 -6.94 -16.21
C THR A 450 -31.42 -6.74 -17.71
N SER A 451 -32.37 -7.11 -18.58
CA SER A 451 -32.33 -6.82 -20.04
C SER A 451 -33.40 -5.82 -20.50
N SER A 452 -33.78 -4.85 -19.65
CA SER A 452 -34.81 -3.86 -20.03
C SER A 452 -34.58 -2.43 -19.52
N GLY A 453 -33.42 -2.11 -18.94
CA GLY A 453 -32.97 -0.72 -18.76
C GLY A 453 -33.90 0.22 -17.98
N LYS A 454 -34.76 -0.28 -17.10
CA LYS A 454 -35.51 0.55 -16.13
C LYS A 454 -35.09 0.19 -14.70
N ASP A 455 -34.76 1.22 -13.94
CA ASP A 455 -34.28 1.16 -12.56
C ASP A 455 -35.47 0.89 -11.61
N LEU A 456 -35.63 -0.37 -11.19
CA LEU A 456 -36.74 -0.80 -10.34
C LEU A 456 -36.70 -0.20 -8.93
N SER A 457 -35.56 0.33 -8.50
CA SER A 457 -35.37 0.90 -7.16
C SER A 457 -36.18 2.18 -6.89
N LYS A 458 -36.82 2.74 -7.92
CA LYS A 458 -37.50 4.05 -7.88
C LYS A 458 -39.00 3.99 -8.12
N LEU A 459 -39.57 2.81 -8.35
CA LEU A 459 -41.00 2.64 -8.57
C LEU A 459 -41.76 2.67 -7.25
N ASP A 460 -42.93 3.31 -7.24
CA ASP A 460 -43.83 3.27 -6.09
C ASP A 460 -44.75 2.03 -6.13
N LEU A 461 -45.53 1.83 -5.06
CA LEU A 461 -46.38 0.64 -4.90
C LEU A 461 -47.48 0.53 -5.95
N ASP A 462 -47.94 1.66 -6.50
CA ASP A 462 -49.01 1.70 -7.50
C ASP A 462 -48.43 1.50 -8.92
N GLU A 463 -47.22 2.01 -9.19
CA GLU A 463 -46.47 1.77 -10.44
C GLU A 463 -45.98 0.32 -10.59
N LEU A 464 -45.73 -0.37 -9.47
CA LEU A 464 -45.44 -1.80 -9.46
C LEU A 464 -46.66 -2.66 -9.81
N ASP A 465 -47.87 -2.21 -9.44
CA ASP A 465 -49.13 -2.89 -9.76
C ASP A 465 -49.50 -2.70 -11.25
N GLU A 466 -48.97 -1.71 -11.99
CA GLU A 466 -49.19 -1.55 -13.44
C GLU A 466 -48.31 -2.47 -14.32
N LEU A 467 -47.27 -3.10 -13.76
CA LEU A 467 -46.40 -4.06 -14.46
C LEU A 467 -46.98 -5.49 -14.52
N GLU A 468 -48.22 -5.66 -14.02
CA GLU A 468 -48.96 -6.91 -13.81
C GLU A 468 -49.34 -7.65 -15.12
N ASP A 469 -49.21 -7.01 -16.29
CA ASP A 469 -49.53 -7.62 -17.59
C ASP A 469 -48.36 -8.40 -18.26
N SER A 470 -47.29 -8.74 -17.52
CA SER A 470 -46.17 -9.54 -18.04
C SER A 470 -45.87 -10.81 -17.23
N GLU A 471 -45.45 -11.89 -17.92
CA GLU A 471 -45.48 -13.31 -17.51
C GLU A 471 -44.72 -13.74 -16.23
N ASP A 472 -44.20 -12.85 -15.38
CA ASP A 472 -43.36 -13.22 -14.23
C ASP A 472 -43.93 -12.76 -12.86
N GLU A 473 -45.09 -13.30 -12.46
CA GLU A 473 -45.76 -13.06 -11.17
C GLU A 473 -44.88 -13.38 -9.93
N ALA A 474 -43.93 -14.32 -10.02
CA ALA A 474 -43.25 -14.87 -8.84
C ALA A 474 -42.17 -13.94 -8.25
N VAL A 475 -41.44 -13.20 -9.09
CA VAL A 475 -40.29 -12.36 -8.67
C VAL A 475 -40.79 -11.04 -8.07
N LEU A 476 -41.87 -10.46 -8.63
CA LEU A 476 -42.47 -9.22 -8.12
C LEU A 476 -43.08 -9.39 -6.71
N LEU A 477 -43.70 -10.54 -6.44
CA LEU A 477 -44.29 -10.90 -5.15
C LEU A 477 -43.24 -11.01 -4.03
N GLU A 478 -42.06 -11.52 -4.35
CA GLU A 478 -40.96 -11.66 -3.40
C GLU A 478 -40.29 -10.31 -3.08
N TYR A 479 -40.15 -9.43 -4.09
CA TYR A 479 -39.66 -8.07 -3.91
C TYR A 479 -40.61 -7.22 -3.05
N ARG A 480 -41.93 -7.33 -3.26
CA ARG A 480 -42.96 -6.66 -2.44
C ARG A 480 -42.90 -7.13 -0.98
N LYS A 481 -42.73 -8.44 -0.75
CA LYS A 481 -42.52 -9.00 0.60
C LYS A 481 -41.26 -8.44 1.26
N LYS A 482 -40.16 -8.35 0.52
CA LYS A 482 -38.88 -7.83 1.04
C LYS A 482 -38.96 -6.34 1.41
N ARG A 483 -39.59 -5.51 0.59
CA ARG A 483 -39.81 -4.07 0.89
C ARG A 483 -40.75 -3.84 2.06
N MET A 484 -41.80 -4.66 2.20
CA MET A 484 -42.66 -4.62 3.39
C MET A 484 -41.91 -5.05 4.66
N ALA A 485 -41.04 -6.06 4.58
CA ALA A 485 -40.21 -6.51 5.69
C ALA A 485 -39.16 -5.46 6.09
N GLU A 486 -38.53 -4.76 5.14
CA GLU A 486 -37.60 -3.66 5.40
C GLU A 486 -38.30 -2.46 6.08
N MET A 487 -39.49 -2.06 5.60
CA MET A 487 -40.28 -1.02 6.28
C MET A 487 -40.73 -1.44 7.67
N GLN A 488 -41.09 -2.72 7.89
CA GLN A 488 -41.43 -3.25 9.21
C GLN A 488 -40.22 -3.29 10.14
N ALA A 489 -39.05 -3.72 9.68
CA ALA A 489 -37.83 -3.78 10.47
C ALA A 489 -37.32 -2.39 10.90
N LEU A 490 -37.45 -1.38 10.03
CA LEU A 490 -37.09 0.00 10.36
C LEU A 490 -38.06 0.62 11.38
N ALA A 491 -39.35 0.27 11.29
CA ALA A 491 -40.38 0.67 12.26
C ALA A 491 -40.19 0.00 13.63
N GLU A 492 -39.75 -1.27 13.68
CA GLU A 492 -39.44 -1.98 14.94
C GLU A 492 -38.16 -1.49 15.62
N ARG A 493 -37.19 -0.98 14.85
CA ARG A 493 -35.94 -0.39 15.37
C ARG A 493 -36.14 1.02 15.94
N SER A 494 -37.11 1.78 15.44
CA SER A 494 -37.39 3.16 15.86
C SER A 494 -38.33 3.27 17.07
N LYS A 495 -38.05 2.50 18.14
CA LYS A 495 -38.91 2.39 19.34
C LYS A 495 -38.35 3.06 20.60
N PHE A 496 -37.11 3.53 20.56
CA PHE A 496 -36.49 4.26 21.66
C PHE A 496 -36.71 5.77 21.48
N GLY A 497 -36.37 6.58 22.48
CA GLY A 497 -36.69 8.02 22.44
C GLY A 497 -36.67 8.72 23.80
N THR A 498 -36.51 7.95 24.87
CA THR A 498 -36.40 8.44 26.25
C THR A 498 -35.22 7.79 26.96
N VAL A 499 -34.68 8.44 27.98
CA VAL A 499 -33.62 7.86 28.83
C VAL A 499 -34.25 6.98 29.92
N GLY A 500 -33.95 5.69 29.90
CA GLY A 500 -34.38 4.72 30.92
C GLY A 500 -33.43 4.70 32.13
N GLU A 501 -33.95 4.36 33.31
CA GLU A 501 -33.13 4.11 34.51
C GLU A 501 -33.16 2.62 34.84
N ILE A 502 -31.99 2.01 35.03
CA ILE A 502 -31.86 0.56 35.24
C ILE A 502 -31.13 0.27 36.56
N SER A 503 -31.37 -0.91 37.13
CA SER A 503 -30.61 -1.46 38.25
C SER A 503 -29.53 -2.45 37.79
N ALA A 504 -28.67 -2.93 38.69
CA ALA A 504 -27.72 -4.00 38.37
C ALA A 504 -28.40 -5.30 37.90
N GLN A 505 -29.63 -5.59 38.34
CA GLN A 505 -30.35 -6.81 37.95
C GLN A 505 -30.84 -6.71 36.50
N ASP A 506 -31.17 -5.51 36.05
CA ASP A 506 -31.69 -5.24 34.71
C ASP A 506 -30.57 -5.15 33.67
N TYR A 507 -29.33 -4.89 34.09
CA TYR A 507 -28.17 -4.67 33.22
C TYR A 507 -28.01 -5.73 32.13
N VAL A 508 -28.08 -7.02 32.49
CA VAL A 508 -27.87 -8.11 31.51
C VAL A 508 -28.96 -8.12 30.44
N GLN A 509 -30.21 -7.83 30.81
CA GLN A 509 -31.32 -7.81 29.86
C GLN A 509 -31.31 -6.54 29.02
N GLU A 510 -31.13 -5.40 29.68
CA GLU A 510 -31.30 -4.09 29.05
C GLU A 510 -30.08 -3.65 28.23
N VAL A 511 -28.88 -4.15 28.57
CA VAL A 511 -27.59 -3.78 27.94
C VAL A 511 -27.01 -4.94 27.13
N ASN A 512 -26.78 -6.12 27.74
CA ASN A 512 -26.16 -7.24 27.03
C ASN A 512 -27.11 -7.96 26.06
N LYS A 513 -28.42 -7.87 26.28
CA LYS A 513 -29.45 -8.51 25.46
C LYS A 513 -30.44 -7.51 24.87
N ALA A 514 -29.96 -6.31 24.52
CA ALA A 514 -30.80 -5.23 24.01
C ALA A 514 -31.46 -5.53 22.65
N GLY A 515 -30.94 -6.51 21.90
CA GLY A 515 -31.40 -6.96 20.59
C GLY A 515 -30.37 -6.72 19.49
N GLU A 516 -30.51 -7.43 18.36
CA GLU A 516 -29.64 -7.30 17.18
C GLU A 516 -29.76 -5.90 16.55
N GLY A 517 -28.62 -5.32 16.17
CA GLY A 517 -28.54 -3.98 15.59
C GLY A 517 -28.82 -2.81 16.53
N ILE A 518 -28.93 -3.02 17.86
CA ILE A 518 -29.25 -1.96 18.82
C ILE A 518 -28.01 -1.47 19.55
N TRP A 519 -27.76 -0.15 19.47
CA TRP A 519 -26.78 0.55 20.28
C TRP A 519 -27.34 0.88 21.66
N VAL A 520 -26.53 0.68 22.71
CA VAL A 520 -26.88 1.01 24.09
C VAL A 520 -25.83 1.94 24.69
N ILE A 521 -26.27 3.11 25.15
CA ILE A 521 -25.43 4.10 25.83
C ILE A 521 -25.83 4.12 27.29
N LEU A 522 -24.96 3.62 28.17
CA LEU A 522 -25.18 3.54 29.61
C LEU A 522 -24.33 4.57 30.36
N HIS A 523 -24.98 5.50 31.06
CA HIS A 523 -24.32 6.45 31.95
C HIS A 523 -24.38 5.99 33.42
N LEU A 524 -23.20 5.73 34.00
CA LEU A 524 -23.06 5.55 35.45
C LEU A 524 -22.88 6.90 36.13
N TYR A 525 -23.77 7.18 37.08
CA TYR A 525 -23.84 8.49 37.72
C TYR A 525 -23.95 8.37 39.24
N LYS A 526 -23.63 9.44 39.96
CA LYS A 526 -23.87 9.56 41.41
C LYS A 526 -24.50 10.91 41.73
N GLN A 527 -25.48 10.89 42.63
CA GLN A 527 -26.13 12.12 43.09
C GLN A 527 -25.11 13.00 43.83
N GLY A 528 -25.12 14.31 43.54
CA GLY A 528 -24.20 15.29 44.13
C GLY A 528 -22.99 15.66 43.26
N ILE A 529 -22.75 14.97 42.13
CA ILE A 529 -21.72 15.35 41.15
C ILE A 529 -22.35 16.23 40.05
N PRO A 530 -22.00 17.52 39.91
CA PRO A 530 -22.63 18.42 38.94
C PRO A 530 -22.55 17.94 37.48
N LEU A 531 -21.40 17.41 37.07
CA LEU A 531 -21.20 16.92 35.70
C LEU A 531 -22.04 15.68 35.37
N CYS A 532 -22.33 14.83 36.36
CA CYS A 532 -23.29 13.73 36.22
C CYS A 532 -24.71 14.25 35.96
N ALA A 533 -25.13 15.33 36.64
CA ALA A 533 -26.43 15.94 36.41
C ALA A 533 -26.54 16.55 35.00
N LEU A 534 -25.46 17.20 34.56
CA LEU A 534 -25.35 17.79 33.22
C LEU A 534 -25.43 16.73 32.11
N ILE A 535 -24.70 15.61 32.21
CA ILE A 535 -24.79 14.51 31.24
C ILE A 535 -26.18 13.89 31.20
N ASN A 536 -26.85 13.74 32.35
CA ASN A 536 -28.23 13.26 32.40
C ASN A 536 -29.21 14.22 31.71
N GLU A 537 -28.94 15.52 31.68
CA GLU A 537 -29.69 16.49 30.90
C GLU A 537 -29.41 16.34 29.41
N HIS A 538 -28.14 16.23 29.01
CA HIS A 538 -27.77 16.05 27.61
C HIS A 538 -28.32 14.76 26.99
N MET A 539 -28.28 13.64 27.71
CA MET A 539 -28.89 12.39 27.25
C MET A 539 -30.41 12.51 27.08
N ARG A 540 -31.10 13.27 27.94
CA ARG A 540 -32.55 13.50 27.81
C ARG A 540 -32.91 14.31 26.58
N ASN A 541 -32.07 15.27 26.20
CA ASN A 541 -32.25 16.05 24.98
C ASN A 541 -31.87 15.27 23.72
N LEU A 542 -30.93 14.32 23.84
CA LEU A 542 -30.41 13.56 22.70
C LEU A 542 -31.29 12.35 22.36
N ALA A 543 -31.84 11.65 23.35
CA ALA A 543 -32.62 10.43 23.14
C ALA A 543 -33.79 10.58 22.15
N PRO A 544 -34.61 11.66 22.15
CA PRO A 544 -35.70 11.82 21.18
C PRO A 544 -35.23 11.99 19.73
N ARG A 545 -33.98 12.45 19.52
CA ARG A 545 -33.41 12.69 18.19
C ARG A 545 -32.86 11.40 17.55
N PHE A 546 -32.61 10.37 18.36
CA PHE A 546 -32.04 9.10 17.93
C PHE A 546 -32.89 7.92 18.44
N PRO A 547 -34.09 7.71 17.87
CA PRO A 547 -35.04 6.70 18.36
C PRO A 547 -34.61 5.25 18.09
N THR A 548 -33.51 5.06 17.37
CA THR A 548 -32.87 3.75 17.11
C THR A 548 -31.85 3.36 18.19
N VAL A 549 -31.51 4.28 19.10
CA VAL A 549 -30.45 4.10 20.10
C VAL A 549 -31.05 4.12 21.51
N LYS A 550 -30.62 3.18 22.34
CA LYS A 550 -31.14 3.02 23.70
C LYS A 550 -30.27 3.77 24.70
N PHE A 551 -30.82 4.83 25.28
CA PHE A 551 -30.14 5.63 26.30
C PHE A 551 -30.56 5.17 27.70
N LEU A 552 -29.59 4.77 28.54
CA LEU A 552 -29.81 4.25 29.88
C LEU A 552 -28.92 4.96 30.92
N LYS A 553 -29.40 5.07 32.15
CA LYS A 553 -28.61 5.54 33.30
C LYS A 553 -28.75 4.61 34.50
N SER A 554 -27.72 4.52 35.32
CA SER A 554 -27.76 3.78 36.58
C SER A 554 -26.90 4.46 37.65
N ILE A 555 -27.30 4.33 38.91
CA ILE A 555 -26.47 4.74 40.04
C ILE A 555 -25.21 3.87 40.07
N SER A 556 -24.04 4.50 40.12
CA SER A 556 -22.73 3.85 39.95
C SER A 556 -22.49 2.72 40.95
N THR A 557 -22.76 2.96 42.24
CA THR A 557 -22.58 1.97 43.32
C THR A 557 -23.60 0.84 43.29
N THR A 558 -24.75 1.07 42.66
CA THR A 558 -25.80 0.06 42.50
C THR A 558 -25.48 -0.85 41.32
N CYS A 559 -24.92 -0.30 40.25
CA CYS A 559 -24.52 -1.06 39.05
C CYS A 559 -23.20 -1.82 39.26
N ILE A 560 -22.21 -1.17 39.86
CA ILE A 560 -20.88 -1.72 40.12
C ILE A 560 -20.53 -1.47 41.59
N PRO A 561 -20.49 -2.51 42.44
CA PRO A 561 -20.12 -2.36 43.84
C PRO A 561 -18.75 -1.69 44.00
N ASN A 562 -18.65 -0.69 44.88
CA ASN A 562 -17.43 0.08 45.15
C ASN A 562 -16.84 0.85 43.95
N TYR A 563 -17.67 1.26 42.96
CA TYR A 563 -17.18 2.08 41.86
C TYR A 563 -16.57 3.41 42.35
N PRO A 564 -15.32 3.77 41.97
CA PRO A 564 -14.67 4.98 42.49
C PRO A 564 -15.33 6.28 42.02
N ASP A 565 -15.65 7.19 42.95
CA ASP A 565 -16.26 8.49 42.64
C ASP A 565 -15.40 9.34 41.68
N LYS A 566 -14.07 9.23 41.75
CA LYS A 566 -13.14 9.94 40.86
C LYS A 566 -13.30 9.57 39.38
N ASN A 567 -13.89 8.41 39.09
CA ASN A 567 -14.13 7.93 37.74
C ASN A 567 -15.46 8.44 37.20
N LEU A 568 -16.28 9.12 38.00
CA LEU A 568 -17.58 9.63 37.58
C LEU A 568 -17.47 11.05 37.00
N PRO A 569 -18.26 11.37 35.97
CA PRO A 569 -19.22 10.51 35.27
C PRO A 569 -18.55 9.47 34.36
N THR A 570 -19.22 8.33 34.16
CA THR A 570 -18.76 7.27 33.23
C THR A 570 -19.83 6.93 32.23
N ILE A 571 -19.50 6.88 30.94
CA ILE A 571 -20.37 6.35 29.88
C ILE A 571 -19.75 5.09 29.29
N PHE A 572 -20.57 4.04 29.19
CA PHE A 572 -20.26 2.84 28.44
C PHE A 572 -21.15 2.76 27.21
N ILE A 573 -20.56 2.38 26.07
CA ILE A 573 -21.22 2.32 24.77
C ILE A 573 -21.12 0.89 24.27
N TYR A 574 -22.27 0.25 24.10
CA TYR A 574 -22.40 -1.12 23.65
C TYR A 574 -23.05 -1.18 22.27
N PHE A 575 -22.65 -2.18 21.50
CA PHE A 575 -23.34 -2.60 20.28
C PHE A 575 -23.50 -4.12 20.35
N GLU A 576 -24.74 -4.60 20.23
CA GLU A 576 -25.06 -6.04 20.25
C GLU A 576 -24.53 -6.78 21.49
N GLY A 577 -24.53 -6.08 22.63
CA GLY A 577 -24.08 -6.62 23.91
C GLY A 577 -22.57 -6.59 24.15
N GLU A 578 -21.77 -6.18 23.16
CA GLU A 578 -20.32 -5.98 23.30
C GLU A 578 -19.99 -4.52 23.63
N LEU A 579 -19.05 -4.30 24.56
CA LEU A 579 -18.56 -2.96 24.91
C LEU A 579 -17.66 -2.44 23.78
N LYS A 580 -18.10 -1.41 23.06
CA LYS A 580 -17.35 -0.79 21.96
C LYS A 580 -16.52 0.40 22.41
N ASN A 581 -16.99 1.17 23.40
CA ASN A 581 -16.24 2.31 23.92
C ASN A 581 -16.62 2.65 25.38
N GLN A 582 -15.72 3.33 26.09
CA GLN A 582 -15.96 3.85 27.43
C GLN A 582 -15.33 5.25 27.60
N ILE A 583 -16.06 6.15 28.25
CA ILE A 583 -15.61 7.50 28.58
C ILE A 583 -15.67 7.62 30.10
N VAL A 584 -14.53 7.77 30.76
CA VAL A 584 -14.42 7.65 32.23
C VAL A 584 -13.84 8.93 32.81
N GLY A 585 -14.60 9.57 33.69
CA GLY A 585 -14.15 10.68 34.52
C GLY A 585 -14.23 12.05 33.85
N PRO A 586 -14.12 13.13 34.65
CA PRO A 586 -14.45 14.48 34.22
C PRO A 586 -13.48 15.10 33.20
N LEU A 587 -12.24 14.59 33.11
CA LEU A 587 -11.23 15.05 32.15
C LEU A 587 -11.65 14.73 30.71
N GLU A 588 -12.19 13.53 30.49
CA GLU A 588 -12.66 13.09 29.17
C GLU A 588 -13.93 13.83 28.74
N PHE A 589 -14.76 14.24 29.71
CA PHE A 589 -15.97 15.04 29.49
C PHE A 589 -15.71 16.55 29.42
N ARG A 590 -14.46 16.97 29.17
CA ARG A 590 -14.07 18.37 28.91
C ARG A 590 -14.43 19.35 30.05
N GLY A 591 -14.62 18.84 31.27
CA GLY A 591 -14.89 19.65 32.46
C GLY A 591 -16.36 20.07 32.66
N PRO A 592 -16.64 21.00 33.58
CA PRO A 592 -18.01 21.31 34.04
C PRO A 592 -18.88 22.10 33.05
N ASN A 593 -18.31 22.58 31.94
CA ASN A 593 -18.98 23.44 30.94
C ASN A 593 -19.28 22.71 29.63
N LEU A 594 -19.39 21.38 29.66
CA LEU A 594 -19.72 20.57 28.49
C LEU A 594 -21.03 21.06 27.85
N THR A 595 -20.99 21.34 26.54
CA THR A 595 -22.18 21.73 25.78
C THR A 595 -22.89 20.53 25.16
N GLN A 596 -24.15 20.71 24.74
CA GLN A 596 -24.95 19.65 24.10
C GLN A 596 -24.28 19.14 22.81
N ASP A 597 -23.76 20.05 21.97
CA ASP A 597 -23.13 19.72 20.70
C ASP A 597 -21.78 19.00 20.90
N GLU A 598 -21.02 19.39 21.92
CA GLU A 598 -19.80 18.68 22.30
C GLU A 598 -20.09 17.27 22.81
N PHE A 599 -21.15 17.11 23.61
CA PHE A 599 -21.58 15.79 24.07
C PHE A 599 -22.06 14.91 22.90
N GLU A 600 -22.86 15.46 21.99
CA GLU A 600 -23.28 14.76 20.77
C GLU A 600 -22.09 14.37 19.91
N TYR A 601 -21.12 15.26 19.72
CA TYR A 601 -19.88 14.96 18.99
C TYR A 601 -19.07 13.83 19.66
N LEU A 602 -18.93 13.84 20.99
CA LEU A 602 -18.21 12.81 21.73
C LEU A 602 -18.85 11.43 21.56
N ILE A 603 -20.18 11.35 21.62
CA ILE A 603 -20.92 10.10 21.39
C ILE A 603 -20.89 9.72 19.90
N GLY A 604 -21.08 10.67 18.99
CA GLY A 604 -21.07 10.46 17.54
C GLY A 604 -19.75 9.90 17.01
N LYS A 605 -18.61 10.31 17.58
CA LYS A 605 -17.29 9.75 17.24
C LYS A 605 -17.20 8.23 17.44
N THR A 606 -18.05 7.67 18.29
CA THR A 606 -18.06 6.22 18.57
C THR A 606 -18.85 5.40 17.56
N GLY A 607 -19.57 6.05 16.63
CA GLY A 607 -20.48 5.40 15.68
C GLY A 607 -21.85 5.04 16.28
N ALA A 608 -22.07 5.27 17.59
CA ALA A 608 -23.32 4.94 18.26
C ALA A 608 -24.51 5.79 17.83
N ILE A 609 -24.28 7.00 17.31
CA ILE A 609 -25.31 7.88 16.76
C ILE A 609 -24.81 8.47 15.43
N GLU A 610 -25.69 8.56 14.44
CA GLU A 610 -25.39 9.21 13.15
C GLU A 610 -25.62 10.72 13.25
N THR A 611 -24.61 11.45 13.73
CA THR A 611 -24.66 12.92 13.85
C THR A 611 -24.17 13.64 12.59
N SER A 612 -24.71 14.83 12.31
CA SER A 612 -24.20 15.75 11.28
C SER A 612 -22.94 16.52 11.71
N LEU A 613 -22.58 16.48 13.00
CA LEU A 613 -21.40 17.16 13.56
C LEU A 613 -20.14 16.32 13.31
N LYS A 614 -19.46 16.57 12.18
CA LYS A 614 -18.22 15.86 11.79
C LYS A 614 -16.93 16.53 12.28
N GLU A 615 -17.00 17.77 12.74
CA GLU A 615 -15.86 18.54 13.24
C GLU A 615 -16.06 18.93 14.71
N ASP A 616 -14.96 19.11 15.46
CA ASP A 616 -15.00 19.45 16.88
C ASP A 616 -15.60 20.86 17.08
N PRO A 617 -16.73 21.01 17.78
CA PRO A 617 -17.45 22.29 17.87
C PRO A 617 -16.77 23.36 18.75
N ARG A 618 -15.52 23.13 19.21
CA ARG A 618 -14.76 24.12 19.97
C ARG A 618 -14.35 25.32 19.09
N PRO A 619 -14.49 26.57 19.56
CA PRO A 619 -13.87 27.70 18.90
C PRO A 619 -12.35 27.57 18.92
N ALA A 620 -11.71 27.64 17.75
CA ALA A 620 -10.27 27.54 17.62
C ALA A 620 -9.57 28.62 18.48
N VAL A 621 -8.68 28.20 19.37
CA VAL A 621 -7.85 29.11 20.16
C VAL A 621 -6.92 29.82 19.19
N LYS A 622 -7.16 31.11 18.92
CA LYS A 622 -6.22 31.96 18.18
C LYS A 622 -4.94 32.11 19.00
N ASP A 623 -3.89 31.41 18.56
CA ASP A 623 -2.59 31.43 19.18
C ASP A 623 -1.97 32.83 19.05
N LYS A 624 -1.91 33.57 20.16
CA LYS A 624 -1.42 34.96 20.19
C LYS A 624 0.07 35.08 19.80
N MET A 625 0.83 33.99 19.72
CA MET A 625 2.23 34.01 19.31
C MET A 625 2.45 34.17 17.79
N PHE A 626 1.48 33.83 16.94
CA PHE A 626 1.64 33.94 15.47
C PHE A 626 1.15 35.28 14.88
N ALA A 627 0.41 36.08 15.64
CA ALA A 627 -0.06 37.39 15.19
C ALA A 627 1.05 38.46 15.25
N ASP A 628 1.96 38.37 16.22
CA ASP A 628 3.00 39.39 16.44
C ASP A 628 4.23 39.22 15.51
N LEU A 629 4.36 38.07 14.83
CA LEU A 629 5.45 37.82 13.87
C LEU A 629 5.11 38.26 12.43
N ALA A 630 3.85 38.59 12.15
CA ALA A 630 3.41 39.00 10.82
C ALA A 630 3.43 40.53 10.59
N SER A 631 3.69 41.33 11.62
CA SER A 631 3.62 42.81 11.55
C SER A 631 4.97 43.53 11.45
N THR A 632 6.08 42.82 11.32
CA THR A 632 7.41 43.46 11.16
C THR A 632 8.21 42.78 10.06
N ASN A 633 8.04 43.26 8.82
CA ASN A 633 9.02 43.18 7.74
C ASN A 633 8.62 44.20 6.66
N ASP A 634 8.87 45.48 6.95
CA ASP A 634 9.35 46.40 5.92
C ASP A 634 10.88 46.35 5.98
N TRP A 635 11.53 46.33 4.81
CA TRP A 635 12.95 46.53 4.43
C TRP A 635 13.45 45.44 3.47
#